data_AF-A0A7X9MVI9-F1
#
_entry.id   AF-A0A7X9MVI9-F1
#
_cell.length_a   1.000
_cell.length_b   1.000
_cell.length_c   1.000
_cell.angle_alpha   90.00
_cell.angle_beta   90.00
_cell.angle_gamma   90.00
#
_symmetry.space_group_name_H-M   'P 1'
#
loop_
_entity.id
_entity.type
_entity.pdbx_description
1 polymer ?
#
loop_
_entity_poly.entity_id
_entity_poly.type
_entity_poly.pdbx_seq_one_letter_code
_entity_poly.pdbx_strand_id
1 'polypeptide(L)'
;MIDQCTQSMNKQKMIQRPIWQDYLDVAEDLFHNYEMKGIYEKCKETIEHVFADAKEKHGMRWTTLKGLKILSMQVMLTFAALNLKKLASWTWKTPTMA
;
A
#
# COMPACT_ATOMS: atom_id res chain seq x y z
N MET A 1 47.58 -11.46 2.60
CA MET A 1 46.23 -11.54 3.23
C MET A 1 45.11 -10.94 2.35
N ILE A 2 45.33 -10.70 1.03
CA ILE A 2 44.29 -10.20 0.12
C ILE A 2 43.65 -11.37 -0.68
N ASP A 3 44.41 -12.42 -0.98
CA ASP A 3 43.92 -13.59 -1.72
C ASP A 3 42.89 -14.45 -0.95
N GLN A 4 42.68 -14.17 0.34
CA GLN A 4 41.62 -14.81 1.15
C GLN A 4 40.29 -14.04 1.13
N CYS A 5 40.27 -12.79 0.65
CA CYS A 5 39.11 -11.91 0.81
C CYS A 5 38.19 -11.82 -0.42
N THR A 6 38.68 -12.02 -1.65
CA THR A 6 37.83 -11.92 -2.86
C THR A 6 38.33 -12.80 -4.00
N GLN A 7 37.41 -13.43 -4.75
CA GLN A 7 37.70 -14.14 -6.00
C GLN A 7 37.63 -13.23 -7.26
N SER A 8 37.39 -11.93 -7.08
CA SER A 8 37.33 -10.96 -8.17
C SER A 8 38.70 -10.77 -8.80
N MET A 9 38.83 -10.97 -10.12
CA MET A 9 40.10 -10.78 -10.84
C MET A 9 40.67 -9.36 -10.64
N ASN A 10 39.81 -8.35 -10.65
CA ASN A 10 40.21 -6.96 -10.47
C ASN A 10 40.44 -6.58 -9.00
N LYS A 11 40.16 -7.49 -8.05
CA LYS A 11 40.25 -7.27 -6.59
C LYS A 11 39.57 -5.97 -6.13
N GLN A 12 38.55 -5.54 -6.86
CA GLN A 12 37.75 -4.34 -6.59
C GLN A 12 36.35 -4.74 -6.12
N LYS A 13 35.85 -4.05 -5.08
CA LYS A 13 34.48 -4.18 -4.61
C LYS A 13 33.56 -3.44 -5.58
N MET A 14 32.70 -4.17 -6.30
CA MET A 14 31.62 -3.57 -7.08
C MET A 14 30.36 -3.51 -6.24
N ILE A 15 29.77 -2.31 -6.12
CA ILE A 15 28.47 -2.11 -5.47
C ILE A 15 27.49 -1.74 -6.57
N GLN A 16 26.51 -2.62 -6.81
CA GLN A 16 25.42 -2.35 -7.74
C GLN A 16 24.23 -1.88 -6.93
N ARG A 17 23.82 -0.62 -7.12
CA ARG A 17 22.70 -0.02 -6.41
C ARG A 17 21.61 0.39 -7.41
N PRO A 18 20.39 -0.16 -7.30
CA PRO A 18 19.26 0.28 -8.10
C PRO A 18 18.97 1.76 -7.89
N ILE A 19 18.46 2.44 -8.93
CA ILE A 19 18.06 3.86 -8.86
C ILE A 19 17.05 4.10 -7.72
N TRP A 20 16.23 3.10 -7.41
CA TRP A 20 15.18 3.18 -6.40
C TRP A 20 15.62 2.73 -5.00
N GLN A 21 16.88 2.33 -4.82
CA GLN A 21 17.34 1.75 -3.56
C GLN A 21 17.18 2.72 -2.39
N ASP A 22 17.44 4.02 -2.59
CA ASP A 22 17.23 5.04 -1.56
C ASP A 22 15.80 5.06 -1.02
N TYR A 23 14.82 4.91 -1.91
CA TYR A 23 13.41 4.89 -1.52
C TYR A 23 13.02 3.59 -0.81
N LEU A 24 13.62 2.47 -1.20
CA LEU A 24 13.38 1.17 -0.55
C LEU A 24 13.99 1.16 0.86
N ASP A 25 15.19 1.70 1.03
CA ASP A 25 15.86 1.79 2.32
C ASP A 25 15.03 2.64 3.30
N VAL A 26 14.49 3.79 2.85
CA VAL A 26 13.57 4.63 3.65
C VAL A 26 12.28 3.89 3.99
N ALA A 27 11.70 3.14 3.05
CA ALA A 27 10.50 2.36 3.31
C ALA A 27 10.76 1.27 4.35
N GLU A 28 11.90 0.58 4.26
CA GLU A 28 12.33 -0.44 5.20
C GLU A 28 12.52 0.13 6.61
N ASP A 29 13.18 1.28 6.75
CA ASP A 29 13.31 1.97 8.04
C ASP A 29 11.94 2.30 8.66
N LEU A 30 10.99 2.76 7.84
CA LEU A 30 9.61 3.01 8.27
C LEU A 30 8.90 1.72 8.70
N PHE A 31 9.11 0.59 8.02
CA PHE A 31 8.52 -0.69 8.41
C PHE A 31 9.02 -1.20 9.77
N HIS A 32 10.27 -0.91 10.12
CA HIS A 32 10.86 -1.27 11.41
C HIS A 32 10.36 -0.41 12.57
N ASN A 33 9.68 0.71 12.29
CA ASN A 33 9.04 1.52 13.32
C ASN A 33 7.81 0.79 13.90
N TYR A 34 7.78 0.64 15.23
CA TYR A 34 6.69 -0.01 15.96
C TYR A 34 5.33 0.65 15.71
N GLU A 35 5.29 1.98 15.57
CA GLU A 35 4.06 2.72 15.26
C GLU A 35 3.50 2.33 13.89
N MET A 36 4.37 2.20 12.89
CA MET A 36 3.97 1.80 11.54
C MET A 36 3.45 0.38 11.52
N LYS A 37 4.09 -0.53 12.26
CA LYS A 37 3.60 -1.92 12.38
C LYS A 37 2.15 -1.98 12.86
N GLY A 38 1.81 -1.21 13.89
CA GLY A 38 0.43 -1.14 14.41
C GLY A 38 -0.57 -0.52 13.42
N ILE A 39 -0.13 0.44 12.59
CA ILE A 39 -0.96 1.02 11.51
C ILE A 39 -1.19 -0.02 10.41
N TYR A 40 -0.13 -0.71 9.95
CA TYR A 40 -0.22 -1.71 8.90
C TYR A 40 -1.10 -2.90 9.28
N GLU A 41 -1.11 -3.32 10.55
CA GLU A 41 -2.05 -4.35 11.04
C GLU A 41 -3.51 -3.91 10.86
N LYS A 42 -3.86 -2.67 11.22
CA LYS A 42 -5.22 -2.12 11.04
C LYS A 42 -5.62 -1.92 9.58
N CYS A 43 -4.64 -1.63 8.70
CA CYS A 43 -4.89 -1.50 7.27
C CYS A 43 -5.40 -2.81 6.65
N LYS A 44 -4.89 -3.97 7.10
CA LYS A 44 -5.34 -5.30 6.63
C LYS A 44 -6.81 -5.53 6.94
N GLU A 45 -7.28 -5.08 8.10
CA GLU A 45 -8.65 -5.27 8.55
C GLU A 45 -9.66 -4.34 7.88
N THR A 46 -9.23 -3.15 7.47
CA THR A 46 -10.17 -2.12 6.98
C THR A 46 -9.92 -1.74 5.54
N ILE A 47 -8.70 -1.31 5.23
CA ILE A 47 -8.32 -0.81 3.92
C ILE A 47 -8.33 -1.94 2.89
N GLU A 48 -7.66 -3.06 3.18
CA GLU A 48 -7.58 -4.20 2.25
C GLU A 48 -8.97 -4.82 1.97
N HIS A 49 -9.84 -4.88 2.98
CA HIS A 49 -11.23 -5.32 2.81
C HIS A 49 -12.02 -4.40 1.88
N VAL A 50 -11.88 -3.07 2.00
CA VAL A 50 -12.51 -2.11 1.10
C VAL A 50 -11.97 -2.26 -0.33
N PHE A 51 -10.67 -2.49 -0.49
CA PHE A 51 -10.09 -2.76 -1.81
C PHE A 51 -10.58 -4.08 -2.42
N ALA A 52 -10.75 -5.13 -1.63
CA ALA A 52 -11.33 -6.39 -2.09
C ALA A 52 -12.78 -6.20 -2.57
N ASP A 53 -13.59 -5.47 -1.80
CA ASP A 53 -14.96 -5.11 -2.17
C ASP A 53 -15.00 -4.25 -3.45
N ALA A 54 -14.10 -3.27 -3.58
CA ALA A 54 -13.97 -2.47 -4.79
C ALA A 54 -13.65 -3.31 -6.03
N LYS A 55 -12.77 -4.30 -5.88
CA LYS A 55 -12.40 -5.19 -6.99
C LYS A 55 -13.55 -6.11 -7.39
N GLU A 56 -14.21 -6.76 -6.43
CA GLU A 56 -15.26 -7.73 -6.75
C GLU A 56 -16.63 -7.10 -7.01
N LYS A 57 -17.12 -6.26 -6.10
CA LYS A 57 -18.48 -5.73 -6.19
C LYS A 57 -18.60 -4.54 -7.14
N HIS A 58 -17.51 -3.79 -7.31
CA HIS A 58 -17.49 -2.58 -8.13
C HIS A 58 -16.68 -2.73 -9.43
N GLY A 59 -16.27 -3.96 -9.77
CA GLY A 59 -15.65 -4.28 -11.06
C GLY A 59 -14.27 -3.68 -11.29
N MET A 60 -13.58 -3.21 -10.25
CA MET A 60 -12.27 -2.56 -10.38
C MET A 60 -11.09 -3.52 -10.63
N ARG A 61 -11.35 -4.81 -10.88
CA ARG A 61 -10.33 -5.72 -11.41
C ARG A 61 -9.79 -5.25 -12.77
N TRP A 62 -10.63 -4.59 -13.56
CA TRP A 62 -10.27 -4.06 -14.88
C TRP A 62 -10.80 -2.64 -15.06
N THR A 63 -10.11 -1.85 -15.88
CA THR A 63 -10.56 -0.52 -16.25
C THR A 63 -11.61 -0.62 -17.36
N THR A 64 -12.87 -0.35 -17.06
CA THR A 64 -13.96 -0.38 -18.05
C THR A 64 -13.97 0.86 -18.95
N LEU A 65 -13.42 1.99 -18.47
CA LEU A 65 -13.42 3.28 -19.15
C LEU A 65 -12.02 3.62 -19.68
N LYS A 66 -11.98 4.35 -20.80
CA LYS A 66 -10.73 4.82 -21.42
C LYS A 66 -10.41 6.25 -20.98
N GLY A 67 -9.16 6.47 -20.61
CA GLY A 67 -8.64 7.79 -20.23
C GLY A 67 -8.55 7.99 -18.71
N LEU A 68 -7.42 8.55 -18.26
CA LEU A 68 -7.09 8.70 -16.85
C LEU A 68 -8.13 9.54 -16.08
N LYS A 69 -8.60 10.63 -16.68
CA LYS A 69 -9.57 11.55 -16.04
C LYS A 69 -10.90 10.85 -15.73
N ILE A 70 -11.43 10.09 -16.69
CA ILE A 70 -12.72 9.40 -16.55
C ILE A 70 -12.59 8.26 -15.55
N LEU A 71 -11.52 7.48 -15.63
CA LEU A 71 -11.25 6.42 -14.65
C LEU A 71 -11.09 6.98 -13.24
N SER A 72 -10.36 8.09 -13.09
CA SER A 72 -10.19 8.77 -11.81
C SER A 72 -11.55 9.20 -11.23
N MET A 73 -12.45 9.77 -12.05
CA MET A 73 -13.80 10.11 -11.62
C MET A 73 -14.61 8.88 -11.15
N GLN A 74 -14.58 7.78 -11.90
CA GLN A 74 -15.25 6.53 -11.52
C GLN A 74 -14.74 6.00 -10.17
N VAL A 75 -13.42 5.98 -9.99
CA VAL A 75 -12.78 5.52 -8.77
C VAL A 75 -13.18 6.43 -7.59
N MET A 76 -13.07 7.75 -7.76
CA MET A 76 -13.43 8.72 -6.72
C MET A 76 -14.90 8.59 -6.28
N LEU A 77 -15.83 8.47 -7.23
CA LEU A 77 -17.25 8.28 -6.92
C LEU A 77 -17.51 6.98 -6.15
N THR A 78 -16.85 5.89 -6.54
CA THR A 78 -17.00 4.60 -5.87
C THR A 78 -16.51 4.66 -4.43
N PHE A 79 -15.31 5.20 -4.20
CA PHE A 79 -14.75 5.32 -2.85
C PHE A 79 -15.51 6.33 -2.00
N ALA A 80 -16.05 7.41 -2.58
CA ALA A 80 -16.94 8.33 -1.88
C ALA A 80 -18.19 7.59 -1.36
N ALA A 81 -18.83 6.76 -2.19
CA ALA A 81 -19.98 5.95 -1.78
C ALA A 81 -19.62 4.92 -0.70
N LEU A 82 -18.46 4.24 -0.82
CA LEU A 82 -17.97 3.31 0.20
C LEU A 82 -17.73 4.00 1.55
N ASN A 83 -17.18 5.21 1.54
CA ASN A 83 -16.99 6.03 2.73
C ASN A 83 -18.34 6.46 3.34
N LEU A 84 -19.31 6.88 2.52
CA LEU A 84 -20.66 7.22 2.99
C LEU A 84 -21.35 6.01 3.64
N LYS A 85 -21.23 4.81 3.05
CA LYS A 85 -21.72 3.56 3.65
C LYS A 85 -21.10 3.28 5.01
N LYS A 86 -19.79 3.52 5.16
CA LYS A 86 -19.08 3.37 6.43
C LYS A 86 -19.62 4.34 7.48
N LEU A 87 -19.78 5.62 7.13
CA LEU A 87 -20.37 6.64 8.00
C LEU A 87 -21.80 6.27 8.42
N ALA A 88 -22.65 5.85 7.48
CA ALA A 88 -24.01 5.43 7.77
C ALA A 88 -24.05 4.22 8.72
N SER A 89 -23.10 3.29 8.58
CA SER A 89 -22.97 2.13 9.48
C SER A 89 -22.56 2.54 10.90
N TRP A 90 -21.75 3.59 11.05
CA TRP A 90 -21.38 4.15 12.35
C TRP A 90 -22.53 4.89 13.01
N THR A 91 -23.33 5.64 12.26
CA THR A 91 -24.50 6.35 12.81
C THR A 91 -25.66 5.41 13.13
N TRP A 92 -25.79 4.29 12.39
CA TRP A 92 -26.86 3.30 12.57
C TRP A 92 -26.66 2.42 13.80
N LYS A 93 -25.41 2.01 14.08
CA LYS A 93 -25.09 1.38 15.35
C LYS A 93 -25.12 2.50 16.40
N THR A 94 -26.17 2.55 17.22
CA THR A 94 -26.25 3.47 18.36
C THR A 94 -24.90 3.47 19.09
N PRO A 95 -24.36 4.64 19.50
CA PRO A 95 -23.17 4.62 20.34
C PRO A 95 -23.57 3.88 21.60
N THR A 96 -22.99 2.70 21.83
CA THR A 96 -23.02 2.08 23.14
C THR A 96 -22.30 3.07 24.04
N MET A 97 -23.05 3.92 24.74
CA MET A 97 -22.49 4.83 25.72
C MET A 97 -21.86 3.93 26.79
N ALA A 98 -20.53 3.94 26.85
CA ALA A 98 -19.78 3.44 27.99
C ALA A 98 -19.87 4.45 29.12
#